data_AF-A0A938FXU5-F1
#
_entry.id   AF-A0A938FXU5-F1
#
_cell.length_a   1.000
_cell.length_b   1.000
_cell.length_c   1.000
_cell.angle_alpha   90.00
_cell.angle_beta   90.00
_cell.angle_gamma   90.00
#
_symmetry.space_group_name_H-M   'P 1'
#
loop_
_entity.id
_entity.type
_entity.pdbx_description
1 polymer ?
#
loop_
_entity_poly.entity_id
_entity_poly.type
_entity_poly.pdbx_seq_one_letter_code
_entity_poly.pdbx_strand_id
1 'polypeptide(L)'
;MAAEGFAPEAVQILRYADLRYAGQSSELTIPAPAGALDREGLRRLERSFEQEHEKTYGHRGGAGEEYAIVNFRVTGRVAVPKAGLASKPANGFRPRHRSRPAWFGPRHGSIDTPVLGRGGLSSEFRSGPLLIDEYDSTTVVPPGCQARLDSHGNIRIRIE
;
A
#
# COMPACT_ATOMS: atom_id res chain seq x y z
N MET A 1 -26.41 1.84 -0.38
CA MET A 1 -25.95 1.34 0.94
C MET A 1 -27.06 0.83 1.85
N ALA A 2 -28.07 1.62 2.25
CA ALA A 2 -29.21 1.05 2.99
C ALA A 2 -29.96 -0.03 2.18
N ALA A 3 -30.16 0.23 0.89
CA ALA A 3 -30.69 -0.76 -0.07
C ALA A 3 -29.77 -1.98 -0.28
N GLU A 4 -28.51 -1.91 0.15
CA GLU A 4 -27.56 -3.03 0.12
C GLU A 4 -27.51 -3.77 1.48
N GLY A 5 -28.37 -3.40 2.44
CA GLY A 5 -28.49 -4.06 3.73
C GLY A 5 -27.58 -3.54 4.85
N PHE A 6 -26.86 -2.44 4.63
CA PHE A 6 -26.03 -1.84 5.68
C PHE A 6 -26.84 -0.90 6.58
N ALA A 7 -26.73 -1.12 7.89
CA ALA A 7 -27.32 -0.24 8.90
C ALA A 7 -26.75 1.20 8.77
N PRO A 8 -27.56 2.26 8.77
CA PRO A 8 -27.09 3.65 8.58
C PRO A 8 -25.96 4.06 9.53
N GLU A 9 -26.00 3.60 10.78
CA GLU A 9 -24.99 3.87 11.80
C GLU A 9 -23.64 3.17 11.54
N ALA A 10 -23.61 2.11 10.73
CA ALA A 10 -22.38 1.45 10.30
C ALA A 10 -21.70 2.17 9.12
N VAL A 11 -22.36 3.18 8.56
CA VAL A 11 -21.89 3.95 7.40
C VAL A 11 -21.11 5.17 7.86
N GLN A 12 -19.81 5.16 7.60
CA GLN A 12 -19.00 6.37 7.70
C GLN A 12 -19.16 7.20 6.42
N ILE A 13 -19.66 8.43 6.56
CA ILE A 13 -19.72 9.40 5.47
C ILE A 13 -18.46 10.24 5.47
N LEU A 14 -17.69 10.15 4.39
CA LEU A 14 -16.53 10.99 4.12
C LEU A 14 -16.92 12.04 3.08
N ARG A 15 -16.49 13.29 3.29
CA ARG A 15 -16.81 14.41 2.40
C ARG A 15 -15.54 15.09 1.97
N TYR A 16 -15.50 15.50 0.71
CA TYR A 16 -14.37 16.21 0.12
C TYR A 16 -14.87 17.30 -0.81
N ALA A 17 -14.03 18.30 -1.02
CA ALA A 17 -14.20 19.32 -2.04
C ALA A 17 -12.92 19.39 -2.86
N ASP A 18 -13.04 19.45 -4.19
CA ASP A 18 -11.91 19.68 -5.07
C ASP A 18 -11.76 21.20 -5.26
N LEU A 19 -10.63 21.73 -4.80
CA LEU A 19 -10.33 23.15 -4.79
C LEU A 19 -9.15 23.45 -5.72
N ARG A 20 -9.16 24.65 -6.29
CA ARG A 20 -8.03 25.24 -7.01
C ARG A 20 -8.03 26.75 -6.83
N TYR A 21 -6.90 27.40 -7.10
CA TYR A 21 -6.91 28.84 -7.34
C TYR A 21 -7.63 29.15 -8.66
N ALA A 22 -8.33 30.28 -8.73
CA ALA A 22 -8.95 30.74 -9.96
C ALA A 22 -7.89 30.88 -11.06
N GLY A 23 -8.16 30.30 -12.24
CA GLY A 23 -7.21 30.27 -13.36
C GLY A 23 -6.23 29.11 -13.36
N GLN A 24 -6.11 28.31 -12.28
CA GLN A 24 -5.34 27.06 -12.32
C GLN A 24 -6.08 25.96 -13.09
N SER A 25 -5.33 25.07 -13.75
CA SER A 25 -5.88 23.92 -14.48
C SER A 25 -6.00 22.64 -13.65
N SER A 26 -5.32 22.57 -12.49
CA SER A 26 -5.28 21.40 -11.62
C SER A 26 -5.94 21.69 -10.27
N GLU A 27 -6.57 20.69 -9.71
CA GLU A 27 -7.32 20.74 -8.46
C GLU A 27 -6.74 19.80 -7.40
N LEU A 28 -6.92 20.16 -6.13
CA LEU A 28 -6.56 19.35 -4.97
C LEU A 28 -7.82 18.94 -4.22
N THR A 29 -7.92 17.66 -3.87
CA THR A 29 -9.03 17.12 -3.09
C THR A 29 -8.81 17.37 -1.59
N ILE A 30 -9.65 18.19 -0.99
CA ILE A 30 -9.55 18.61 0.41
C ILE A 30 -10.68 18.01 1.24
N PRO A 31 -10.40 17.40 2.41
CA PRO A 31 -11.44 16.94 3.33
C PRO A 31 -12.38 18.07 3.74
N ALA A 32 -13.67 17.87 3.53
CA ALA A 32 -14.71 18.85 3.86
C ALA A 32 -15.34 18.53 5.23
N PRO A 33 -15.75 19.57 6.00
CA PRO A 33 -16.40 19.37 7.29
C PRO A 33 -17.75 18.65 7.18
N ALA A 34 -18.12 17.98 8.27
CA ALA A 34 -19.49 17.47 8.44
C ALA A 34 -20.46 18.63 8.72
N GLY A 35 -21.76 18.37 8.55
CA GLY A 35 -22.81 19.39 8.72
C GLY A 35 -22.96 20.34 7.51
N ALA A 36 -23.56 21.50 7.76
CA ALA A 36 -23.70 22.56 6.76
C ALA A 36 -22.36 23.26 6.53
N LEU A 37 -22.07 23.63 5.28
CA LEU A 37 -20.87 24.38 4.95
C LEU A 37 -21.14 25.88 5.17
N ASP A 38 -20.95 26.32 6.40
CA ASP A 38 -21.07 27.73 6.78
C ASP A 38 -19.77 28.51 6.49
N ARG A 39 -19.74 29.79 6.89
CA ARG A 39 -18.57 30.65 6.69
C ARG A 39 -17.31 30.13 7.39
N GLU A 40 -17.44 29.46 8.53
CA GLU A 40 -16.30 28.88 9.22
C GLU A 40 -15.78 27.64 8.50
N GLY A 41 -16.69 26.80 8.03
CA GLY A 41 -16.38 25.64 7.20
C GLY A 41 -15.65 26.01 5.91
N LEU A 42 -16.08 27.08 5.23
CA LEU A 42 -15.40 27.61 4.05
C LEU A 42 -13.97 28.08 4.38
N ARG A 43 -13.79 28.88 5.43
CA ARG A 43 -12.45 29.31 5.87
C ARG A 43 -11.55 28.13 6.24
N ARG A 44 -12.12 27.04 6.76
CA ARG A 44 -11.37 25.81 7.06
C ARG A 44 -10.92 25.11 5.78
N LEU A 45 -11.79 25.02 4.77
CA LEU A 45 -11.44 24.48 3.45
C LEU A 45 -10.32 25.27 2.80
N GLU A 46 -10.38 26.61 2.81
CA GLU A 46 -9.34 27.49 2.29
C GLU A 46 -7.98 27.20 2.97
N ARG A 47 -7.93 27.21 4.30
CA ARG A 47 -6.69 26.92 5.05
C ARG A 47 -6.15 25.52 4.77
N SER A 48 -7.03 24.52 4.65
CA SER A 48 -6.62 23.15 4.35
C SER A 48 -6.11 23.00 2.91
N PHE A 49 -6.72 23.71 1.96
CA PHE A 49 -6.24 23.79 0.58
C PHE A 49 -4.85 24.42 0.51
N GLU A 50 -4.65 25.58 1.16
CA GLU A 50 -3.35 26.24 1.21
C GLU A 50 -2.24 25.32 1.77
N GLN A 51 -2.53 24.60 2.86
CA GLN A 51 -1.58 23.66 3.46
C GLN A 51 -1.23 22.52 2.50
N GLU A 52 -2.22 21.92 1.83
CA GLU A 52 -1.96 20.83 0.90
C GLU A 52 -1.28 21.33 -0.39
N HIS A 53 -1.61 22.55 -0.84
CA HIS A 53 -0.96 23.18 -1.98
C HIS A 53 0.52 23.45 -1.69
N GLU A 54 0.87 23.95 -0.50
CA GLU A 54 2.26 24.13 -0.10
C GLU A 54 3.00 22.79 -0.02
N LYS A 55 2.36 21.77 0.56
CA LYS A 55 2.96 20.44 0.66
C LYS A 55 3.18 19.79 -0.71
N THR A 56 2.26 20.02 -1.66
CA THR A 56 2.30 19.39 -2.99
C THR A 56 3.20 20.17 -3.97
N TYR A 57 3.16 21.49 -3.94
CA TYR A 57 3.81 22.38 -4.93
C TYR A 57 4.91 23.28 -4.35
N GLY A 58 5.11 23.28 -3.03
CA GLY A 58 6.15 24.05 -2.36
C GLY A 58 5.81 25.53 -2.11
N HIS A 59 4.59 25.98 -2.42
CA HIS A 59 4.16 27.36 -2.16
C HIS A 59 2.65 27.46 -1.94
N ARG A 60 2.19 28.62 -1.49
CA ARG A 60 0.77 29.01 -1.37
C ARG A 60 0.47 30.17 -2.31
N GLY A 61 -0.81 30.44 -2.52
CA GLY A 61 -1.29 31.66 -3.18
C GLY A 61 -1.02 32.91 -2.35
N GLY A 62 -0.92 34.05 -3.02
CA GLY A 62 -0.75 35.36 -2.38
C GLY A 62 -2.04 35.89 -1.74
N ALA A 63 -1.92 37.02 -1.04
CA ALA A 63 -3.09 37.74 -0.54
C ALA A 63 -3.99 38.19 -1.71
N GLY A 64 -5.28 37.89 -1.64
CA GLY A 64 -6.26 38.26 -2.66
C GLY A 64 -6.49 37.23 -3.76
N GLU A 65 -5.84 36.06 -3.69
CA GLU A 65 -6.16 34.94 -4.59
C GLU A 65 -7.60 34.46 -4.40
N GLU A 66 -8.28 34.23 -5.52
CA GLU A 66 -9.63 33.68 -5.53
C GLU A 66 -9.59 32.15 -5.57
N TYR A 67 -10.51 31.51 -4.85
CA TYR A 67 -10.63 30.05 -4.80
C TYR A 67 -11.83 29.59 -5.62
N ALA A 68 -11.69 28.47 -6.32
CA ALA A 68 -12.78 27.80 -7.00
C ALA A 68 -12.98 26.39 -6.43
N ILE A 69 -14.19 26.10 -5.97
CA ILE A 69 -14.63 24.73 -5.71
C ILE A 69 -15.16 24.18 -7.03
N VAL A 70 -14.50 23.15 -7.56
CA VAL A 70 -14.89 22.54 -8.83
C VAL A 70 -15.91 21.43 -8.60
N ASN A 71 -15.70 20.61 -7.56
CA ASN A 71 -16.56 19.47 -7.25
C ASN A 71 -16.73 19.30 -5.73
N PHE A 72 -17.86 18.70 -5.34
CA PHE A 72 -18.05 18.09 -4.03
C PHE A 72 -18.13 16.57 -4.19
N ARG A 73 -17.41 15.83 -3.34
CA ARG A 73 -17.41 14.37 -3.32
C ARG A 73 -17.91 13.85 -1.98
N VAL A 74 -18.74 12.82 -2.03
CA VAL A 74 -19.22 12.12 -0.84
C VAL A 74 -18.97 10.62 -1.02
N THR A 75 -18.28 10.02 -0.06
CA THR A 75 -17.99 8.58 -0.04
C THR A 75 -18.64 7.97 1.19
N GLY A 76 -19.52 6.98 0.97
CA GLY A 76 -20.01 6.11 2.03
C GLY A 76 -19.05 4.93 2.20
N ARG A 77 -18.57 4.70 3.42
CA ARG A 77 -17.65 3.62 3.76
C ARG A 77 -18.24 2.76 4.86
N VAL A 78 -18.27 1.45 4.66
CA VAL A 78 -18.60 0.48 5.71
C VAL A 78 -17.39 -0.38 5.99
N ALA A 79 -17.09 -0.60 7.27
CA ALA A 79 -16.11 -1.60 7.65
C ALA A 79 -16.74 -2.99 7.47
N VAL A 80 -16.29 -3.72 6.46
CA VAL A 80 -16.62 -5.14 6.31
C VAL A 80 -15.56 -6.00 7.01
N PRO A 81 -15.94 -7.14 7.61
CA PRO A 81 -14.96 -8.08 8.14
C PRO A 81 -13.97 -8.45 7.03
N LYS A 82 -12.70 -8.09 7.22
CA LYS A 82 -11.65 -8.59 6.33
C LYS A 82 -11.46 -10.07 6.66
N ALA A 83 -11.36 -10.91 5.64
CA ALA A 83 -10.86 -12.26 5.83
C ALA A 83 -9.53 -12.16 6.61
N GLY A 84 -9.44 -12.86 7.74
CA GLY A 84 -8.22 -12.88 8.53
C GLY A 84 -7.06 -13.33 7.63
N LEU A 85 -5.91 -12.65 7.74
CA LEU A 85 -4.69 -13.14 7.10
C LEU A 85 -4.42 -14.54 7.68
N ALA A 86 -4.46 -15.56 6.82
CA ALA A 86 -4.17 -16.93 7.24
C ALA A 86 -2.77 -16.96 7.87
N SER A 87 -2.68 -17.45 9.11
CA SER A 87 -1.45 -17.38 9.90
C SER A 87 -0.35 -18.32 9.39
N LYS A 88 -0.69 -19.29 8.52
CA LYS A 88 0.27 -20.27 7.99
C LYS A 88 -0.07 -20.69 6.57
N PRO A 89 0.82 -20.51 5.58
CA PRO A 89 0.70 -21.16 4.30
C PRO A 89 0.78 -22.68 4.47
N ALA A 90 0.10 -23.43 3.60
CA ALA A 90 0.14 -24.89 3.61
C ALA A 90 1.55 -25.38 3.29
N ASN A 91 2.24 -25.95 4.28
CA ASN A 91 3.63 -26.44 4.19
C ASN A 91 3.77 -27.78 3.42
N GLY A 92 2.89 -28.06 2.46
CA GLY A 92 2.83 -29.36 1.77
C GLY A 92 3.71 -29.49 0.53
N PHE A 93 4.09 -28.37 -0.09
CA PHE A 93 4.86 -28.42 -1.34
C PHE A 93 6.30 -28.86 -1.09
N ARG A 94 6.71 -29.91 -1.79
CA ARG A 94 8.08 -30.41 -1.80
C ARG A 94 8.71 -30.12 -3.16
N PRO A 95 9.79 -29.34 -3.22
CA PRO A 95 10.48 -29.10 -4.48
C PRO A 95 10.96 -30.41 -5.12
N ARG A 96 11.00 -30.41 -6.45
CA ARG A 96 11.46 -31.57 -7.23
C ARG A 96 12.96 -31.85 -7.06
N HIS A 97 13.74 -30.80 -6.84
CA HIS A 97 15.20 -30.86 -6.71
C HIS A 97 15.62 -30.40 -5.31
N ARG A 98 16.74 -30.92 -4.81
CA ARG A 98 17.36 -30.45 -3.55
C ARG A 98 18.29 -29.24 -3.78
N SER A 99 18.91 -29.18 -4.95
CA SER A 99 19.65 -28.04 -5.48
C SER A 99 19.55 -28.02 -7.00
N ARG A 100 19.76 -26.85 -7.62
CA ARG A 100 19.93 -26.72 -9.07
C ARG A 100 20.87 -25.55 -9.39
N PRO A 101 21.61 -25.61 -10.51
CA PRO A 101 22.42 -24.48 -10.96
C PRO A 101 21.53 -23.27 -11.26
N ALA A 102 21.91 -22.11 -10.71
CA ALA A 102 21.28 -20.82 -10.97
C ALA A 102 22.35 -19.76 -11.28
N TRP A 103 22.10 -18.95 -12.30
CA TRP A 103 23.02 -17.90 -12.73
C TRP A 103 22.69 -16.56 -12.04
N PHE A 104 23.65 -16.01 -11.29
CA PHE A 104 23.50 -14.75 -10.54
C PHE A 104 24.28 -13.58 -11.16
N GLY A 105 24.37 -13.57 -12.49
CA GLY A 105 25.05 -12.52 -13.24
C GLY A 105 26.57 -12.71 -13.31
N PRO A 106 27.28 -11.86 -14.10
CA PRO A 106 28.70 -12.05 -14.40
C PRO A 106 29.63 -12.06 -13.18
N ARG A 107 29.26 -11.34 -12.11
CA ARG A 107 30.04 -11.27 -10.87
C ARG A 107 30.07 -12.59 -10.11
N HIS A 108 28.98 -13.36 -10.15
CA HIS A 108 28.80 -14.57 -9.32
C HIS A 108 28.81 -15.85 -10.14
N GLY A 109 28.43 -15.77 -11.42
CA GLY A 109 28.36 -16.91 -12.31
C GLY A 109 27.20 -17.86 -11.97
N SER A 110 27.36 -19.12 -12.39
CA SER A 110 26.43 -20.20 -12.07
C SER A 110 26.81 -20.81 -10.74
N ILE A 111 25.85 -20.90 -9.81
CA ILE A 111 26.03 -21.47 -8.48
C ILE A 111 25.04 -22.63 -8.31
N ASP A 112 25.51 -23.79 -7.87
CA ASP A 112 24.59 -24.86 -7.44
C ASP A 112 23.84 -24.39 -6.18
N THR A 113 22.56 -24.07 -6.36
CA THR A 113 21.78 -23.32 -5.39
C THR A 113 20.77 -24.23 -4.71
N PRO A 114 20.73 -24.30 -3.37
CA PRO A 114 19.74 -25.07 -2.64
C PRO A 114 18.32 -24.66 -3.02
N VAL A 115 17.46 -25.65 -3.21
CA VAL A 115 16.03 -25.45 -3.48
C VAL A 115 15.23 -25.94 -2.28
N LEU A 116 14.39 -25.06 -1.74
CA LEU A 116 13.55 -25.32 -0.57
C LEU A 116 12.09 -25.09 -0.93
N GLY A 117 11.18 -25.82 -0.28
CA GLY A 117 9.79 -25.39 -0.24
C GLY A 117 9.66 -24.20 0.71
N ARG A 118 8.60 -23.40 0.62
CA ARG A 118 8.34 -22.31 1.59
C ARG A 118 8.40 -22.81 3.04
N GLY A 119 7.86 -24.00 3.32
CA GLY A 119 7.91 -24.63 4.65
C GLY A 119 9.31 -25.04 5.13
N GLY A 120 10.33 -24.99 4.28
CA GLY A 120 11.74 -25.18 4.64
C GLY A 120 12.42 -23.93 5.19
N LEU A 121 11.73 -22.78 5.21
CA LEU A 121 12.16 -21.57 5.90
C LEU A 121 11.57 -21.51 7.31
N SER A 122 12.36 -20.99 8.26
CA SER A 122 11.92 -20.72 9.64
C SER A 122 11.72 -19.21 9.86
N SER A 123 11.46 -18.83 11.11
CA SER A 123 11.47 -17.43 11.54
C SER A 123 12.87 -16.81 11.57
N GLU A 124 13.93 -17.62 11.45
CA GLU A 124 15.30 -17.15 11.44
C GLU A 124 15.78 -16.87 10.03
N PHE A 125 16.67 -15.88 9.90
CA PHE A 125 17.28 -15.54 8.62
C PHE A 125 18.23 -16.64 8.15
N ARG A 126 18.00 -17.13 6.93
CA ARG A 126 18.88 -18.04 6.22
C ARG A 126 19.58 -17.28 5.09
N SER A 127 20.91 -17.37 5.05
CA SER A 127 21.72 -16.71 4.03
C SER A 127 21.51 -17.33 2.64
N GLY A 128 21.46 -16.45 1.64
CA GLY A 128 21.49 -16.78 0.22
C GLY A 128 22.88 -17.24 -0.27
N PRO A 129 22.99 -17.76 -1.51
CA PRO A 129 21.88 -17.90 -2.46
C PRO A 129 20.94 -19.07 -2.13
N LEU A 130 19.63 -18.87 -2.32
CA LEU A 130 18.60 -19.89 -2.12
C LEU A 130 17.50 -19.74 -3.18
N LEU A 131 16.92 -20.86 -3.59
CA LEU A 131 15.68 -20.89 -4.36
C LEU A 131 14.56 -21.44 -3.47
N ILE A 132 13.43 -20.75 -3.45
CA ILE A 132 12.24 -21.17 -2.73
C ILE A 132 11.18 -21.49 -3.77
N ASP A 133 10.95 -22.78 -4.03
CA ASP A 133 9.95 -23.23 -4.97
C ASP A 133 8.61 -23.46 -4.25
N GLU A 134 7.56 -23.04 -4.91
CA GLU A 134 6.17 -23.26 -4.56
C GLU A 134 5.42 -23.83 -5.77
N TYR A 135 4.16 -24.23 -5.59
CA TYR A 135 3.39 -24.81 -6.67
C TYR A 135 3.22 -23.87 -7.87
N ASP A 136 3.10 -22.56 -7.62
CA ASP A 136 2.79 -21.54 -8.62
C ASP A 136 3.93 -20.53 -8.86
N SER A 137 5.04 -20.63 -8.13
CA SER A 137 6.07 -19.60 -8.09
C SER A 137 7.43 -20.10 -7.61
N THR A 138 8.48 -19.36 -7.96
CA THR A 138 9.83 -19.53 -7.44
C THR A 138 10.34 -18.18 -6.94
N THR A 139 10.69 -18.08 -5.65
CA THR A 139 11.39 -16.92 -5.09
C THR A 139 12.90 -17.15 -5.11
N VAL A 140 13.64 -16.19 -5.65
CA VAL A 140 15.10 -16.22 -5.69
C VAL A 140 15.65 -15.32 -4.57
N VAL A 141 16.52 -15.88 -3.72
CA VAL A 141 17.30 -15.14 -2.72
C VAL A 141 18.74 -15.05 -3.25
N PRO A 142 19.21 -13.87 -3.69
CA PRO A 142 20.55 -13.73 -4.28
C PRO A 142 21.69 -13.93 -3.27
N PRO A 143 22.95 -14.09 -3.74
CA PRO A 143 24.14 -13.96 -2.89
C PRO A 143 24.15 -12.61 -2.14
N GLY A 144 24.58 -12.61 -0.88
CA GLY A 144 24.59 -11.41 -0.03
C GLY A 144 23.22 -11.01 0.55
N CYS A 145 22.14 -11.72 0.20
CA CYS A 145 20.83 -11.52 0.80
C CYS A 145 20.52 -12.61 1.84
N GLN A 146 19.53 -12.36 2.70
CA GLN A 146 19.01 -13.33 3.65
C GLN A 146 17.49 -13.43 3.57
N ALA A 147 16.92 -14.61 3.83
CA ALA A 147 15.47 -14.83 3.80
C ALA A 147 14.94 -15.57 5.05
N ARG A 148 13.72 -15.23 5.46
CA ARG A 148 12.96 -15.90 6.53
C ARG A 148 11.46 -15.82 6.31
N LEU A 149 10.68 -16.58 7.07
CA LEU A 149 9.24 -16.35 7.21
C LEU A 149 8.93 -15.34 8.32
N ASP A 150 7.91 -14.52 8.11
CA ASP A 150 7.27 -13.77 9.20
C ASP A 150 6.07 -14.52 9.80
N SER A 151 5.43 -13.92 10.80
CA SER A 151 4.29 -14.52 11.51
C SER A 151 3.04 -14.75 10.65
N HIS A 152 3.01 -14.21 9.43
CA HIS A 152 1.94 -14.40 8.46
C HIS A 152 2.38 -15.32 7.30
N GLY A 153 3.59 -15.88 7.37
CA GLY A 153 4.14 -16.74 6.34
C GLY A 153 4.59 -16.01 5.07
N ASN A 154 4.81 -14.69 5.15
CA ASN A 154 5.46 -13.96 4.07
C ASN A 154 6.97 -14.27 4.07
N ILE A 155 7.55 -14.40 2.88
CA ILE A 155 9.01 -14.47 2.71
C ILE A 155 9.56 -13.05 2.81
N ARG A 156 10.36 -12.78 3.85
CA ARG A 156 11.07 -11.51 4.02
C ARG A 156 12.50 -11.66 3.56
N ILE A 157 12.87 -10.88 2.54
CA ILE A 157 14.24 -10.81 2.04
C ILE A 157 14.89 -9.53 2.58
N ARG A 158 16.05 -9.69 3.21
CA ARG A 158 16.95 -8.60 3.57
C ARG A 158 18.06 -8.50 2.53
N ILE A 159 18.24 -7.30 2.00
CA ILE A 159 19.33 -6.94 1.10
C ILE A 159 20.36 -6.20 1.96
N GLU A 160 21.62 -6.60 1.86
CA GLU A 160 22.76 -5.89 2.44
C GLU A 160 23.42 -4.97 1.41
#